data_AF-A0A8B2HVM5-F1
#
_entry.id   AF-A0A8B2HVM5-F1
#
_cell.length_a   1.000
_cell.length_b   1.000
_cell.length_c   1.000
_cell.angle_alpha   90.00
_cell.angle_beta   90.00
_cell.angle_gamma   90.00
#
_symmetry.space_group_name_H-M   'P 1'
#
loop_
_entity.id
_entity.type
_entity.pdbx_description
1 polymer ?
#
loop_
_entity_poly.entity_id
_entity_poly.type
_entity_poly.pdbx_seq_one_letter_code
_entity_poly.pdbx_strand_id
1 'polypeptide(L)' 'MIQCKICGTPLGKEPTTKELETHWKKHHSWHWESNKDKTPEEAILKKR' A
#
# COMPACT_ATOMS: atom_id res chain seq x y z
N MET A 1 11.83 -1.24 -8.67
CA MET A 1 10.54 -0.53 -8.64
C MET A 1 9.62 -1.35 -7.77
N ILE A 2 9.11 -0.75 -6.72
CA ILE A 2 8.10 -1.34 -5.86
C ILE A 2 6.74 -1.07 -6.50
N GLN A 3 5.88 -2.09 -6.54
CA GLN A 3 4.51 -1.99 -7.04
C GLN A 3 3.54 -2.34 -5.94
N CYS A 4 2.37 -1.70 -5.95
CA CYS A 4 1.26 -2.08 -5.10
C CYS A 4 0.82 -3.51 -5.46
N LYS A 5 0.75 -4.41 -4.47
CA LYS A 5 0.33 -5.79 -4.70
C LYS A 5 -1.16 -5.93 -5.04
N ILE A 6 -1.96 -4.91 -4.76
CA ILE A 6 -3.42 -4.93 -4.96
C ILE A 6 -3.78 -4.48 -6.38
N CYS A 7 -3.22 -3.36 -6.85
CA CYS A 7 -3.56 -2.77 -8.15
C CYS A 7 -2.40 -2.73 -9.16
N GLY A 8 -1.19 -3.13 -8.77
CA GLY A 8 -0.01 -3.09 -9.65
C GLY A 8 0.56 -1.69 -9.89
N THR A 9 -0.02 -0.63 -9.31
CA THR A 9 0.47 0.75 -9.46
C THR A 9 1.94 0.84 -8.99
N PRO A 10 2.82 1.46 -9.78
CA PRO A 10 4.19 1.71 -9.36
C PRO A 10 4.23 2.74 -8.21
N LEU A 11 4.84 2.35 -7.10
CA LEU A 11 4.98 3.17 -5.88
C LEU A 11 6.37 3.84 -5.81
N GLY A 12 7.17 3.76 -6.87
CA GLY A 12 8.54 4.29 -6.90
C GLY A 12 9.61 3.25 -6.53
N LYS A 13 10.84 3.70 -6.26
CA LYS A 13 11.96 2.82 -5.88
C LYS A 13 11.97 2.53 -4.36
N GLU A 14 11.72 3.55 -3.54
CA GLU A 14 11.67 3.49 -2.07
C GLU A 14 10.51 4.38 -1.57
N PRO A 15 9.25 3.94 -1.71
CA PRO A 15 8.11 4.68 -1.18
C PRO A 15 8.19 4.79 0.34
N THR A 16 7.91 5.98 0.85
CA THR A 16 7.76 6.19 2.30
C THR A 16 6.46 5.62 2.83
N THR A 17 6.40 5.27 4.12
CA THR A 17 5.17 4.78 4.77
C THR A 17 3.98 5.73 4.56
N LYS A 18 4.22 7.05 4.48
CA LYS A 18 3.18 8.07 4.23
C LYS A 18 2.64 8.02 2.81
N GLU A 19 3.49 7.79 1.82
CA GLU A 19 3.05 7.59 0.43
C GLU A 19 2.26 6.30 0.27
N LEU A 20 2.69 5.24 0.97
CA LEU A 20 1.98 3.98 0.99
C LEU A 20 0.60 4.14 1.64
N GLU A 21 0.52 4.84 2.78
CA GLU A 21 -0.75 5.13 3.44
C GLU A 21 -1.67 5.98 2.56
N THR A 22 -1.13 7.02 1.92
CA THR A 22 -1.90 7.89 1.03
C THR A 22 -2.46 7.10 -0.16
N HIS A 23 -1.62 6.28 -0.80
CA HIS A 23 -2.05 5.41 -1.89
C HIS A 23 -3.12 4.42 -1.42
N TRP A 24 -2.87 3.77 -0.28
CA TRP A 24 -3.76 2.78 0.28
C TRP A 24 -5.12 3.36 0.66
N LYS A 25 -5.17 4.50 1.35
CA LYS A 25 -6.42 5.22 1.66
C LYS A 25 -7.13 5.71 0.39
N LYS A 26 -6.40 6.19 -0.62
CA LYS A 26 -7.01 6.78 -1.82
C LYS A 26 -7.56 5.73 -2.78
N HIS A 27 -6.82 4.66 -3.02
CA HIS A 27 -7.14 3.65 -4.05
C HIS A 27 -7.80 2.40 -3.46
N HIS A 28 -7.65 2.17 -2.16
CA HIS A 28 -8.06 0.95 -1.48
C HIS A 28 -8.70 1.25 -0.11
N SER A 29 -9.41 2.38 0.01
CA SER A 29 -10.17 2.76 1.21
C SER A 29 -11.08 1.65 1.72
N TRP A 30 -11.71 0.88 0.82
CA TRP A 30 -12.54 -0.27 1.18
C TRP A 30 -11.74 -1.35 1.93
N HIS A 31 -10.45 -1.50 1.62
CA HIS A 31 -9.54 -2.44 2.26
C HIS A 31 -8.93 -1.89 3.56
N TRP A 32 -9.02 -0.57 3.80
CA TRP A 32 -8.49 0.08 5.00
C TRP A 32 -9.21 -0.39 6.25
N GLU A 33 -10.54 -0.48 6.21
CA GLU A 33 -11.32 -0.85 7.40
C GLU A 33 -11.14 -2.32 7.80
N SER A 34 -10.98 -3.22 6.82
CA SER A 34 -10.76 -4.65 7.07
C SER A 34 -9.31 -5.02 7.41
N ASN A 35 -8.36 -4.08 7.33
CA ASN A 35 -6.95 -4.35 7.60
C ASN A 35 -6.33 -3.27 8.52
N LYS A 36 -7.13 -2.67 9.43
CA LYS A 36 -6.62 -1.69 10.42
C LYS A 36 -5.45 -2.23 11.25
N ASP A 37 -5.33 -3.55 11.38
CA ASP A 37 -4.23 -4.23 12.08
C ASP A 37 -2.94 -4.37 11.26
N LYS A 38 -2.93 -4.02 9.97
CA LYS A 38 -1.75 -4.12 9.10
C LYS A 38 -1.13 -2.75 8.85
N THR A 39 0.20 -2.71 8.79
CA THR A 39 0.90 -1.51 8.32
C THR A 39 0.65 -1.28 6.83
N PRO A 40 0.77 -0.04 6.31
CA PRO A 40 0.65 0.23 4.88
C PRO A 40 1.60 -0.63 4.06
N GLU A 41 2.82 -0.84 4.56
CA GLU A 41 3.81 -1.72 3.97
C GLU A 41 3.28 -3.16 3.82
N GLU A 42 2.74 -3.74 4.89
CA GLU A 42 2.16 -5.08 4.82
C GLU A 42 0.86 -5.14 3.99
N ALA A 43 0.10 -4.06 3.93
CA ALA A 43 -1.16 -3.99 3.23
C ALA A 43 -0.98 -3.88 1.71
N ILE A 44 -0.01 -3.10 1.24
CA ILE A 44 0.16 -2.81 -0.19
C ILE A 44 1.50 -3.26 -0.79
N LEU A 45 2.53 -3.58 0.00
CA LEU A 45 3.75 -4.16 -0.55
C LEU A 45 3.62 -5.67 -0.73
N LYS A 46 4.18 -6.16 -1.84
CA LYS A 46 4.38 -7.59 -2.05
C LYS A 46 5.62 -7.98 -1.22
N LYS A 47 5.43 -8.74 -0.14
CA LYS A 47 6.55 -9.40 0.55
C LYS A 47 7.27 -10.28 -0.49
N ARG A 48 8.59 -10.13 -0.57
CA ARG A 48 9.45 -11.03 -1.34
C ARG A 48 9.37 -12.44 -0.77
#